data_AF-A0A1I0SHQ9-F1
#
_entry.id   AF-A0A1I0SHQ9-F1
#
_cell.length_a   1.000
_cell.length_b   1.000
_cell.length_c   1.000
_cell.angle_alpha   90.00
_cell.angle_beta   90.00
_cell.angle_gamma   90.00
#
_symmetry.space_group_name_H-M   'P 1'
#
loop_
_entity.id
_entity.type
_entity.pdbx_description
1 polymer ?
#
loop_
_entity_poly.entity_id
_entity_poly.type
_entity_poly.pdbx_seq_one_letter_code
_entity_poly.pdbx_strand_id
1 'polypeptide(L)'
;MKFKLLITIILFSLVAVQKAPAQGYKIKTIVIDPGHGGRKPGASGSFSKEKDIALKVALKLGALLNDEMPEIKVIFTRKTDVDVDLYKRAEIANEANADLFISIHCNSMPPGNKHIKGVETLVAGSHRLKEQDAAIRENADIKLEKNYKSKYDGYDPSNPSSFILFSLLKNTFRDKSIKFAKLIQNSYIKRDERMSRGVKEQGVLVLQRCGMPAVLTEVGFISNTEEEKYINSQNGQNEIASSILEAIKTYKKNIEVK
;
A
#
# COMPACT_ATOMS: atom_id res chain seq x y z
N MET A 1 49.90 -67.72 -1.01
CA MET A 1 49.32 -66.40 -0.73
C MET A 1 48.01 -66.28 -1.51
N LYS A 2 46.85 -66.23 -0.84
CA LYS A 2 45.53 -66.07 -1.48
C LYS A 2 44.98 -64.70 -1.07
N PHE A 3 44.93 -63.75 -2.00
CA PHE A 3 44.26 -62.47 -1.80
C PHE A 3 42.75 -62.65 -2.02
N LYS A 4 41.94 -62.45 -0.97
CA LYS A 4 40.48 -62.32 -1.11
C LYS A 4 40.16 -60.85 -1.38
N LEU A 5 39.68 -60.57 -2.59
CA LEU A 5 39.15 -59.27 -2.97
C LEU A 5 37.74 -59.14 -2.39
N LEU A 6 37.56 -58.27 -1.39
CA LEU A 6 36.26 -57.96 -0.82
C LEU A 6 35.62 -56.85 -1.68
N ILE A 7 34.63 -57.21 -2.51
CA ILE A 7 33.84 -56.22 -3.26
C ILE A 7 32.70 -55.77 -2.35
N THR A 8 32.83 -54.56 -1.79
CA THR A 8 31.75 -53.89 -1.06
C THR A 8 30.78 -53.30 -2.08
N ILE A 9 29.63 -53.95 -2.30
CA ILE A 9 28.54 -53.41 -3.11
C ILE A 9 27.86 -52.31 -2.28
N ILE A 10 28.16 -51.05 -2.60
CA ILE A 10 27.41 -49.90 -2.07
C ILE A 10 26.10 -49.84 -2.83
N LEU A 11 25.02 -50.31 -2.19
CA LEU A 11 23.66 -50.21 -2.73
C LEU A 11 23.22 -48.74 -2.62
N PHE A 12 23.40 -47.97 -3.70
CA PHE A 12 22.83 -46.63 -3.82
C PHE A 12 21.32 -46.77 -3.98
N SER A 13 20.58 -46.75 -2.87
CA SER A 13 19.13 -46.58 -2.91
C SER A 13 18.83 -45.20 -3.47
N LEU A 14 18.41 -45.11 -4.73
CA LEU A 14 17.81 -43.90 -5.28
C LEU A 14 16.55 -43.58 -4.46
N VAL A 15 16.69 -42.73 -3.46
CA VAL A 15 15.53 -42.05 -2.87
C VAL A 15 15.07 -41.05 -3.91
N ALA A 16 14.03 -41.42 -4.66
CA ALA A 16 13.33 -40.48 -5.51
C ALA A 16 12.77 -39.37 -4.60
N VAL A 17 13.42 -38.21 -4.61
CA VAL A 17 12.91 -37.01 -3.95
C VAL A 17 11.64 -36.63 -4.72
N GLN A 18 10.49 -37.07 -4.22
CA GLN A 18 9.21 -36.55 -4.67
C GLN A 18 9.21 -35.07 -4.30
N LYS A 19 9.42 -34.18 -5.29
CA LYS A 19 9.15 -32.76 -5.12
C LYS A 19 7.67 -32.65 -4.77
N ALA A 20 7.36 -32.39 -3.50
CA ALA A 20 6.03 -31.95 -3.11
C ALA A 20 5.64 -30.81 -4.06
N PRO A 21 4.46 -30.83 -4.69
CA PRO A 21 4.05 -29.73 -5.55
C PRO A 21 4.10 -28.46 -4.72
N ALA A 22 4.95 -27.50 -5.13
CA ALA A 22 4.96 -26.19 -4.53
C ALA A 22 3.54 -25.65 -4.63
N GLN A 23 2.86 -25.52 -3.48
CA GLN A 23 1.56 -24.87 -3.43
C GLN A 23 1.80 -23.45 -3.95
N GLY A 24 1.18 -23.10 -5.07
CA GLY A 24 1.35 -21.77 -5.67
C GLY A 24 0.96 -20.72 -4.63
N TYR A 25 1.72 -19.63 -4.57
CA TYR A 25 1.35 -18.48 -3.72
C TYR A 25 -0.06 -18.02 -4.13
N LYS A 26 -0.91 -17.70 -3.14
CA LYS A 26 -2.26 -17.18 -3.37
C LYS A 26 -2.53 -15.99 -2.47
N ILE A 27 -3.11 -14.93 -3.03
CA ILE A 27 -3.68 -13.81 -2.30
C ILE A 27 -4.97 -14.29 -1.63
N LYS A 28 -4.97 -14.23 -0.30
CA LYS A 28 -6.08 -14.61 0.57
C LYS A 28 -6.53 -13.47 1.46
N THR A 29 -5.66 -12.53 1.82
CA THR A 29 -6.01 -11.43 2.72
C THR A 29 -5.53 -10.09 2.17
N ILE A 30 -6.43 -9.11 2.08
CA ILE A 30 -6.10 -7.73 1.69
C ILE A 30 -6.50 -6.81 2.83
N VAL A 31 -5.59 -5.91 3.21
CA VAL A 31 -5.87 -4.84 4.16
C VAL A 31 -6.06 -3.53 3.41
N ILE A 32 -7.20 -2.89 3.64
CA ILE A 32 -7.54 -1.57 3.11
C ILE A 32 -7.44 -0.56 4.26
N ASP A 33 -6.66 0.47 4.05
CA ASP A 33 -6.38 1.53 5.00
C ASP A 33 -6.93 2.86 4.51
N PRO A 34 -8.11 3.29 4.97
CA PRO A 34 -8.57 4.64 4.68
C PRO A 34 -7.74 5.66 5.49
N GLY A 35 -7.02 6.52 4.80
CA GLY A 35 -6.13 7.53 5.38
C GLY A 35 -6.79 8.40 6.44
N HIS A 36 -6.01 8.84 7.43
CA HIS A 36 -6.46 9.71 8.53
C HIS A 36 -7.69 9.16 9.29
N GLY A 37 -8.57 10.03 9.81
CA GLY A 37 -9.78 9.65 10.56
C GLY A 37 -9.84 10.33 11.93
N GLY A 38 -11.04 10.46 12.48
CA GLY A 38 -11.29 11.10 13.76
C GLY A 38 -10.83 12.56 13.77
N ARG A 39 -9.91 12.88 14.68
CA ARG A 39 -9.32 14.21 14.87
C ARG A 39 -8.25 14.53 13.84
N LYS A 40 -7.82 13.56 13.04
CA LYS A 40 -6.88 13.73 11.93
C LYS A 40 -7.70 13.90 10.65
N PRO A 41 -7.94 15.14 10.15
CA PRO A 41 -8.77 15.34 8.95
C PRO A 41 -8.05 15.02 7.64
N GLY A 42 -6.72 14.94 7.66
CA GLY A 42 -5.90 14.98 6.46
C GLY A 42 -5.97 16.34 5.75
N ALA A 43 -5.70 16.34 4.46
CA ALA A 43 -5.85 17.52 3.62
C ALA A 43 -7.31 18.01 3.59
N SER A 44 -7.44 19.33 3.45
CA SER A 44 -8.74 20.01 3.32
C SER A 44 -8.88 20.60 1.93
N GLY A 45 -9.98 20.27 1.27
CA GLY A 45 -10.41 20.96 0.07
C GLY A 45 -11.22 22.21 0.38
N SER A 46 -11.93 22.70 -0.63
CA SER A 46 -12.83 23.86 -0.52
C SER A 46 -14.11 23.54 0.26
N PHE A 47 -14.59 22.29 0.18
CA PHE A 47 -15.84 21.87 0.83
C PHE A 47 -15.76 20.46 1.46
N SER A 48 -14.63 19.76 1.35
CA SER A 48 -14.49 18.38 1.82
C SER A 48 -13.19 18.14 2.59
N LYS A 49 -13.14 17.01 3.31
CA LYS A 49 -11.96 16.53 4.03
C LYS A 49 -11.51 15.19 3.46
N GLU A 50 -10.20 15.00 3.40
CA GLU A 50 -9.59 13.78 2.88
C GLU A 50 -10.06 12.53 3.63
N LYS A 51 -10.14 12.58 4.97
CA LYS A 51 -10.57 11.43 5.79
C LYS A 51 -11.91 10.83 5.37
N ASP A 52 -12.83 11.66 4.86
CA ASP A 52 -14.19 11.26 4.50
C ASP A 52 -14.20 10.64 3.10
N ILE A 53 -13.44 11.21 2.16
CA ILE A 53 -13.29 10.69 0.80
C ILE A 53 -12.57 9.34 0.84
N ALA A 54 -11.45 9.27 1.56
CA ALA A 54 -10.67 8.05 1.75
C ALA A 54 -11.52 6.92 2.32
N LEU A 55 -12.33 7.20 3.35
CA LEU A 55 -13.25 6.23 3.94
C LEU A 55 -14.29 5.73 2.93
N LYS A 56 -14.94 6.64 2.21
CA LYS A 56 -15.98 6.28 1.23
C LYS A 56 -15.42 5.41 0.09
N VAL A 57 -14.27 5.78 -0.47
CA VAL A 57 -13.60 4.99 -1.52
C VAL A 57 -13.18 3.62 -0.98
N ALA A 58 -12.60 3.56 0.22
CA ALA A 58 -12.19 2.31 0.84
C ALA A 58 -13.37 1.34 1.05
N LEU A 59 -14.50 1.85 1.58
CA LEU A 59 -15.68 1.03 1.81
C LEU A 59 -16.27 0.50 0.50
N LYS A 60 -16.27 1.31 -0.58
CA LYS A 60 -16.67 0.86 -1.92
C LYS A 60 -15.75 -0.21 -2.47
N LEU A 61 -14.43 -0.03 -2.34
CA LEU A 61 -13.46 -1.04 -2.76
C LEU A 61 -13.67 -2.36 -2.01
N GLY A 62 -13.87 -2.31 -0.69
CA GLY A 62 -14.11 -3.53 0.07
C GLY A 62 -15.45 -4.20 -0.25
N ALA A 63 -16.50 -3.43 -0.58
CA ALA A 63 -17.75 -4.00 -1.07
C ALA A 63 -17.53 -4.74 -2.40
N LEU A 64 -16.88 -4.10 -3.37
CA LEU A 64 -16.54 -4.73 -4.66
C LEU A 64 -15.67 -5.98 -4.51
N LEU A 65 -14.70 -5.98 -3.60
CA LEU A 65 -13.87 -7.15 -3.32
C LEU A 65 -14.68 -8.30 -2.72
N ASN A 66 -15.61 -8.02 -1.79
CA ASN A 66 -16.46 -9.06 -1.22
C ASN A 66 -17.43 -9.64 -2.27
N ASP A 67 -17.92 -8.80 -3.19
CA ASP A 67 -18.87 -9.21 -4.22
C ASP A 67 -18.18 -10.01 -5.35
N GLU A 68 -17.01 -9.56 -5.80
CA GLU A 68 -16.36 -10.11 -6.99
C GLU A 68 -15.21 -11.09 -6.69
N MET A 69 -14.69 -11.08 -5.46
CA MET A 69 -13.57 -11.93 -5.02
C MET A 69 -13.81 -12.47 -3.59
N PRO A 70 -14.94 -13.19 -3.35
CA PRO A 70 -15.37 -13.60 -2.01
C PRO A 70 -14.38 -14.55 -1.31
N GLU A 71 -13.43 -15.14 -2.03
CA GLU A 71 -12.36 -15.94 -1.45
C GLU A 71 -11.27 -15.11 -0.74
N ILE A 72 -11.25 -13.78 -0.97
CA ILE A 72 -10.31 -12.85 -0.34
C ILE A 72 -10.93 -12.26 0.92
N LYS A 73 -10.27 -12.46 2.06
CA LYS A 73 -10.58 -11.79 3.31
C LYS A 73 -10.18 -10.32 3.25
N VAL A 74 -11.17 -9.42 3.31
CA VAL A 74 -10.94 -7.97 3.38
C VAL A 74 -10.92 -7.50 4.84
N ILE A 75 -9.83 -6.85 5.25
CA ILE A 75 -9.68 -6.24 6.57
C ILE A 75 -9.52 -4.73 6.39
N PHE A 76 -10.16 -3.96 7.26
CA PHE A 76 -10.05 -2.50 7.27
C PHE A 76 -9.29 -2.06 8.50
N THR A 77 -8.40 -1.07 8.37
CA THR A 77 -7.82 -0.40 9.55
C THR A 77 -8.88 0.40 10.30
N ARG A 78 -9.84 0.99 9.58
CA ARG A 78 -11.07 1.60 10.11
C ARG A 78 -12.23 1.47 9.13
N LYS A 79 -13.46 1.36 9.66
CA LYS A 79 -14.72 1.38 8.88
C LYS A 79 -15.60 2.60 9.17
N THR A 80 -15.20 3.44 10.12
CA THR A 80 -15.90 4.63 10.59
C THR A 80 -14.91 5.78 10.76
N ASP A 81 -15.40 6.96 11.14
CA ASP A 81 -14.58 8.14 11.42
C ASP A 81 -13.92 8.05 12.80
N VAL A 82 -12.84 7.27 12.90
CA VAL A 82 -12.06 7.07 14.13
C VAL A 82 -10.57 7.27 13.87
N ASP A 83 -9.85 7.74 14.90
CA ASP A 83 -8.39 7.81 14.88
C ASP A 83 -7.81 6.38 14.86
N VAL A 84 -6.95 6.08 13.88
CA VAL A 84 -6.06 4.91 13.92
C VAL A 84 -4.64 5.40 13.78
N ASP A 85 -3.79 5.02 14.72
CA ASP A 85 -2.41 5.46 14.75
C ASP A 85 -1.59 4.85 13.62
N LEU A 86 -0.62 5.60 13.10
CA LEU A 86 0.09 5.26 11.87
C LEU A 86 0.80 3.89 11.96
N TYR A 87 1.51 3.62 13.06
CA TYR A 87 2.11 2.31 13.29
C TYR A 87 1.08 1.19 13.54
N LYS A 88 -0.08 1.50 14.12
CA LYS A 88 -1.12 0.48 14.33
C LYS A 88 -1.72 0.01 13.01
N ARG A 89 -1.79 0.87 11.98
CA ARG A 89 -2.25 0.50 10.64
C ARG A 89 -1.39 -0.61 10.02
N ALA A 90 -0.06 -0.44 10.09
CA ALA A 90 0.88 -1.44 9.62
C ALA A 90 0.86 -2.71 10.50
N GLU A 91 0.72 -2.56 11.82
CA GLU A 91 0.60 -3.69 12.75
C GLU A 91 -0.64 -4.54 12.44
N ILE A 92 -1.80 -3.94 12.20
CA ILE A 92 -3.03 -4.66 11.78
C ILE A 92 -2.75 -5.52 10.55
N ALA A 93 -2.01 -4.99 9.56
CA ALA A 93 -1.70 -5.73 8.34
C ALA A 93 -0.72 -6.88 8.57
N ASN A 94 0.30 -6.66 9.41
CA ASN A 94 1.28 -7.66 9.76
C ASN A 94 0.66 -8.79 10.59
N GLU A 95 -0.13 -8.46 11.62
CA GLU A 95 -0.85 -9.43 12.47
C GLU A 95 -1.83 -10.28 11.65
N ALA A 96 -2.46 -9.67 10.64
CA ALA A 96 -3.35 -10.37 9.72
C ALA A 96 -2.64 -11.27 8.71
N ASN A 97 -1.30 -11.23 8.63
CA ASN A 97 -0.51 -11.84 7.56
C ASN A 97 -1.07 -11.46 6.17
N ALA A 98 -1.36 -10.16 5.97
CA ALA A 98 -1.96 -9.69 4.74
C ALA A 98 -1.04 -9.93 3.54
N ASP A 99 -1.63 -10.25 2.38
CA ASP A 99 -0.92 -10.44 1.12
C ASP A 99 -0.76 -9.12 0.36
N LEU A 100 -1.61 -8.14 0.64
CA LEU A 100 -1.54 -6.77 0.12
C LEU A 100 -1.99 -5.77 1.18
N PHE A 101 -1.32 -4.62 1.22
CA PHE A 101 -1.75 -3.44 1.97
C PHE A 101 -2.01 -2.28 1.00
N ILE A 102 -3.20 -1.69 1.09
CA ILE A 102 -3.65 -0.60 0.22
C ILE A 102 -4.11 0.56 1.09
N SER A 103 -3.31 1.63 1.15
CA SER A 103 -3.71 2.88 1.79
C SER A 103 -4.30 3.84 0.76
N ILE A 104 -5.42 4.49 1.09
CA ILE A 104 -6.18 5.36 0.19
C ILE A 104 -6.18 6.78 0.76
N HIS A 105 -5.69 7.72 -0.05
CA HIS A 105 -5.46 9.11 0.33
C HIS A 105 -5.85 10.08 -0.80
N CYS A 106 -5.90 11.37 -0.48
CA CYS A 106 -6.11 12.45 -1.44
C CYS A 106 -4.96 13.45 -1.36
N ASN A 107 -4.30 13.68 -2.48
CA ASN A 107 -3.15 14.56 -2.54
C ASN A 107 -3.58 16.01 -2.33
N SER A 108 -2.63 16.89 -2.04
CA SER A 108 -2.89 18.31 -1.89
C SER A 108 -1.65 19.14 -2.22
N MET A 109 -1.89 20.31 -2.78
CA MET A 109 -0.86 21.31 -3.06
C MET A 109 -1.04 22.56 -2.20
N PRO A 110 0.06 23.27 -1.87
CA PRO A 110 -0.01 24.54 -1.16
C PRO A 110 -0.77 25.60 -1.99
N PRO A 111 -1.24 26.68 -1.33
CA PRO A 111 -1.81 27.84 -2.02
C PRO A 111 -0.94 28.31 -3.19
N GLY A 112 -1.56 28.67 -4.31
CA GLY A 112 -0.87 29.02 -5.57
C GLY A 112 -0.71 27.85 -6.55
N ASN A 113 -0.74 26.60 -6.07
CA ASN A 113 -0.55 25.39 -6.90
C ASN A 113 -1.82 24.53 -7.03
N LYS A 114 -3.00 25.11 -6.77
CA LYS A 114 -4.29 24.39 -6.83
C LYS A 114 -4.69 23.88 -8.23
N HIS A 115 -3.99 24.30 -9.28
CA HIS A 115 -4.22 23.83 -10.65
C HIS A 115 -3.67 22.42 -10.91
N ILE A 116 -2.76 21.93 -10.05
CA ILE A 116 -2.20 20.57 -10.16
C ILE A 116 -3.30 19.54 -9.93
N LYS A 117 -3.29 18.47 -10.74
CA LYS A 117 -4.28 17.38 -10.73
C LYS A 117 -3.64 16.05 -11.11
N GLY A 118 -4.44 14.99 -10.98
CA GLY A 118 -4.07 13.63 -11.39
C GLY A 118 -3.89 12.70 -10.21
N VAL A 119 -3.49 11.47 -10.52
CA VAL A 119 -3.31 10.38 -9.58
C VAL A 119 -1.82 10.04 -9.46
N GLU A 120 -1.38 9.65 -8.26
CA GLU A 120 -0.07 9.03 -8.04
C GLU A 120 -0.19 7.85 -7.08
N THR A 121 0.78 6.94 -7.13
CA THR A 121 0.83 5.83 -6.18
C THR A 121 2.22 5.77 -5.56
N LEU A 122 2.25 5.84 -4.24
CA LEU A 122 3.46 5.83 -3.44
C LEU A 122 3.78 4.40 -2.99
N VAL A 123 5.08 4.09 -2.95
CA VAL A 123 5.62 2.87 -2.34
C VAL A 123 6.73 3.23 -1.37
N ALA A 124 7.06 2.32 -0.47
CA ALA A 124 8.15 2.50 0.48
C ALA A 124 9.49 2.76 -0.26
N GLY A 125 10.13 3.87 0.08
CA GLY A 125 11.50 4.17 -0.33
C GLY A 125 12.16 5.25 0.51
N SER A 126 13.40 5.59 0.16
CA SER A 126 14.27 6.47 0.94
C SER A 126 14.81 7.61 0.08
N HIS A 127 14.02 8.22 -0.81
CA HIS A 127 14.52 9.28 -1.70
C HIS A 127 14.94 10.57 -0.95
N ARG A 128 15.65 11.44 -1.67
CA ARG A 128 16.24 12.69 -1.12
C ARG A 128 15.15 13.57 -0.50
N LEU A 129 15.50 14.26 0.59
CA LEU A 129 14.63 15.12 1.40
C LEU A 129 13.78 16.13 0.60
N LYS A 130 14.23 16.55 -0.60
CA LYS A 130 13.56 17.55 -1.44
C LYS A 130 12.38 17.03 -2.27
N GLU A 131 12.10 15.73 -2.27
CA GLU A 131 11.05 15.11 -3.12
C GLU A 131 10.01 14.30 -2.31
N GLN A 132 9.87 14.62 -1.01
CA GLN A 132 9.06 13.86 -0.06
C GLN A 132 7.84 14.62 0.48
N ASP A 133 7.33 15.62 -0.25
CA ASP A 133 6.22 16.46 0.23
C ASP A 133 4.99 15.64 0.64
N ALA A 134 4.62 14.60 -0.12
CA ALA A 134 3.52 13.71 0.25
C ALA A 134 3.86 12.90 1.51
N ALA A 135 5.03 12.27 1.59
CA ALA A 135 5.47 11.58 2.80
C ALA A 135 5.44 12.46 4.06
N ILE A 136 5.88 13.72 3.95
CA ILE A 136 5.85 14.68 5.07
C ILE A 136 4.42 14.94 5.52
N ARG A 137 3.47 15.10 4.59
CA ARG A 137 2.05 15.26 4.91
C ARG A 137 1.46 14.00 5.53
N GLU A 138 1.71 12.84 4.95
CA GLU A 138 1.14 11.58 5.43
C GLU A 138 1.70 11.18 6.80
N ASN A 139 2.94 11.56 7.11
CA ASN A 139 3.54 11.35 8.42
C ASN A 139 3.19 12.48 9.43
N ALA A 140 2.57 13.60 9.01
CA ALA A 140 2.33 14.75 9.87
C ALA A 140 1.40 14.44 11.06
N ASP A 141 0.46 13.52 10.86
CA ASP A 141 -0.51 13.05 11.86
C ASP A 141 0.14 12.44 13.11
N ILE A 142 1.40 12.00 13.01
CA ILE A 142 2.16 11.44 14.14
C ILE A 142 2.22 12.42 15.31
N LYS A 143 2.35 13.74 15.02
CA LYS A 143 2.43 14.77 16.06
C LYS A 143 1.14 14.91 16.86
N LEU A 144 0.02 14.37 16.36
CA LEU A 144 -1.28 14.37 17.02
C LEU A 144 -1.48 13.12 17.91
N GLU A 145 -0.56 12.17 17.88
CA GLU A 145 -0.62 10.93 18.68
C GLU A 145 -0.03 11.12 20.09
N LYS A 146 -0.60 10.41 21.06
CA LYS A 146 -0.05 10.39 22.43
C LYS A 146 1.34 9.74 22.40
N ASN A 147 2.29 10.33 23.13
CA ASN A 147 3.67 9.84 23.28
C ASN A 147 4.45 9.67 21.96
N TYR A 148 4.12 10.46 20.92
CA TYR A 148 4.71 10.29 19.59
C TYR A 148 6.25 10.27 19.57
N LYS A 149 6.92 11.08 20.41
CA LYS A 149 8.39 11.12 20.48
C LYS A 149 9.01 9.77 20.83
N SER A 150 8.42 9.05 21.79
CA SER A 150 8.89 7.72 22.19
C SER A 150 8.43 6.65 21.19
N LYS A 151 7.20 6.77 20.69
CA LYS A 151 6.59 5.76 19.83
C LYS A 151 7.23 5.68 18.44
N TYR A 152 7.75 6.79 17.93
CA TYR A 152 8.35 6.91 16.60
C TYR A 152 9.86 7.20 16.66
N ASP A 153 10.53 6.81 17.75
CA ASP A 153 11.98 6.91 17.93
C ASP A 153 12.56 8.32 17.62
N GLY A 154 11.81 9.36 17.98
CA GLY A 154 12.20 10.75 17.74
C GLY A 154 12.19 11.16 16.26
N TYR A 155 11.41 10.49 15.40
CA TYR A 155 11.29 10.78 13.97
C TYR A 155 11.19 12.28 13.68
N ASP A 156 12.14 12.75 12.88
CA ASP A 156 12.20 14.12 12.38
C ASP A 156 12.45 14.08 10.87
N PRO A 157 11.50 14.55 10.03
CA PRO A 157 11.64 14.53 8.58
C PRO A 157 12.81 15.37 8.07
N SER A 158 13.35 16.28 8.88
CA SER A 158 14.52 17.12 8.55
C SER A 158 15.86 16.51 8.98
N ASN A 159 15.84 15.45 9.79
CA ASN A 159 17.05 14.84 10.34
C ASN A 159 17.57 13.71 9.43
N PRO A 160 18.88 13.71 9.07
CA PRO A 160 19.51 12.61 8.35
C PRO A 160 19.36 11.23 9.00
N SER A 161 19.16 11.14 10.32
CA SER A 161 18.92 9.86 11.01
C SER A 161 17.64 9.16 10.54
N SER A 162 16.59 9.91 10.19
CA SER A 162 15.35 9.36 9.62
C SER A 162 15.60 8.69 8.28
N PHE A 163 16.51 9.22 7.46
CA PHE A 163 16.92 8.58 6.21
C PHE A 163 17.65 7.26 6.44
N ILE A 164 18.52 7.20 7.46
CA ILE A 164 19.22 5.96 7.84
C ILE A 164 18.20 4.92 8.31
N LEU A 165 17.25 5.31 9.16
CA LEU A 165 16.17 4.44 9.61
C LEU A 165 15.40 3.82 8.42
N PHE A 166 14.97 4.63 7.45
CA PHE A 166 14.30 4.13 6.25
C PHE A 166 15.19 3.26 5.36
N SER A 167 16.48 3.59 5.26
CA SER A 167 17.45 2.79 4.50
C SER A 167 17.68 1.42 5.13
N LEU A 168 17.58 1.32 6.47
CA LEU A 168 17.68 0.07 7.22
C LEU A 168 16.39 -0.77 7.13
N LEU A 169 15.23 -0.12 7.01
CA LEU A 169 13.93 -0.77 6.80
C LEU A 169 13.77 -1.34 5.37
N LYS A 170 14.84 -1.85 4.77
CA LYS A 170 14.90 -2.40 3.40
C LYS A 170 13.69 -3.32 3.15
N ASN A 171 12.69 -2.79 2.48
CA ASN A 171 11.43 -3.49 2.28
C ASN A 171 11.64 -4.57 1.22
N THR A 172 11.62 -5.84 1.66
CA THR A 172 11.77 -7.01 0.79
C THR A 172 10.65 -7.15 -0.24
N PHE A 173 9.55 -6.44 -0.07
CA PHE A 173 8.40 -6.38 -0.97
C PHE A 173 8.38 -5.15 -1.87
N ARG A 174 9.45 -4.35 -1.91
CA ARG A 174 9.54 -3.13 -2.72
C ARG A 174 9.20 -3.37 -4.20
N ASP A 175 9.85 -4.34 -4.85
CA ASP A 175 9.64 -4.59 -6.28
C ASP A 175 8.21 -5.10 -6.56
N LYS A 176 7.66 -5.89 -5.64
CA LYS A 176 6.27 -6.35 -5.68
C LYS A 176 5.30 -5.18 -5.55
N SER A 177 5.59 -4.24 -4.66
CA SER A 177 4.82 -3.00 -4.44
C SER A 177 4.86 -2.09 -5.67
N ILE A 178 6.04 -1.90 -6.29
CA ILE A 178 6.18 -1.12 -7.54
C ILE A 178 5.36 -1.75 -8.67
N LYS A 179 5.41 -3.08 -8.83
CA LYS A 179 4.61 -3.79 -9.84
C LYS A 179 3.12 -3.56 -9.62
N PHE A 180 2.64 -3.69 -8.38
CA PHE A 180 1.23 -3.47 -8.05
C PHE A 180 0.81 -2.00 -8.24
N ALA A 181 1.63 -1.04 -7.77
CA ALA A 181 1.40 0.39 -7.94
C ALA A 181 1.27 0.79 -9.42
N LYS A 182 2.09 0.20 -10.31
CA LYS A 182 1.98 0.41 -11.76
C LYS A 182 0.66 -0.09 -12.32
N LEU A 183 0.14 -1.21 -11.82
CA LEU A 183 -1.17 -1.72 -12.25
C LEU A 183 -2.31 -0.77 -11.82
N ILE A 184 -2.24 -0.23 -10.61
CA ILE A 184 -3.19 0.78 -10.13
C ILE A 184 -3.16 2.02 -11.02
N GLN A 185 -1.98 2.59 -11.26
CA GLN A 185 -1.82 3.75 -12.14
C GLN A 185 -2.34 3.46 -13.56
N ASN A 186 -2.00 2.31 -14.13
CA ASN A 186 -2.48 1.93 -15.45
C ASN A 186 -4.01 1.80 -15.51
N SER A 187 -4.64 1.29 -14.44
CA SER A 187 -6.08 1.16 -14.35
C SER A 187 -6.76 2.54 -14.35
N TYR A 188 -6.27 3.48 -13.54
CA TYR A 188 -6.77 4.86 -13.54
C TYR A 188 -6.67 5.54 -14.91
N ILE A 189 -5.57 5.33 -15.63
CA ILE A 189 -5.39 5.94 -16.96
C ILE A 189 -6.32 5.28 -17.98
N LYS A 190 -6.35 3.95 -18.04
CA LYS A 190 -7.03 3.22 -19.12
C LYS A 190 -8.54 3.14 -18.93
N ARG A 191 -9.02 3.12 -17.68
CA ARG A 191 -10.45 2.95 -17.38
C ARG A 191 -11.16 4.25 -17.10
N ASP A 192 -10.48 5.19 -16.44
CA ASP A 192 -11.09 6.44 -15.94
C ASP A 192 -10.47 7.70 -16.58
N GLU A 193 -9.55 7.53 -17.54
CA GLU A 193 -8.85 8.63 -18.25
C GLU A 193 -8.17 9.65 -17.32
N ARG A 194 -7.78 9.21 -16.12
CA ARG A 194 -7.14 10.06 -15.12
C ARG A 194 -5.72 10.41 -15.56
N MET A 195 -5.31 11.65 -15.29
CA MET A 195 -3.93 12.09 -15.51
C MET A 195 -2.98 11.37 -14.53
N SER A 196 -2.05 10.56 -15.05
CA SER A 196 -1.06 9.91 -14.20
C SER A 196 0.11 10.82 -13.87
N ARG A 197 0.55 10.74 -12.61
CA ARG A 197 1.79 11.33 -12.09
C ARG A 197 2.81 10.27 -11.69
N GLY A 198 2.54 9.01 -12.05
CA GLY A 198 3.43 7.88 -11.92
C GLY A 198 3.46 7.23 -10.54
N VAL A 199 4.40 6.30 -10.40
CA VAL A 199 4.72 5.63 -9.14
C VAL A 199 5.92 6.34 -8.52
N LYS A 200 5.81 6.68 -7.23
CA LYS A 200 6.87 7.39 -6.49
C LYS A 200 7.32 6.60 -5.27
N GLU A 201 8.60 6.63 -4.99
CA GLU A 201 9.15 6.01 -3.80
C GLU A 201 9.38 7.07 -2.72
N GLN A 202 8.79 6.87 -1.55
CA GLN A 202 8.77 7.89 -0.50
C GLN A 202 8.88 7.29 0.90
N GLY A 203 9.38 8.08 1.85
CA GLY A 203 9.53 7.73 3.26
C GLY A 203 8.22 7.74 4.04
N VAL A 204 7.18 7.13 3.50
CA VAL A 204 5.86 7.00 4.15
C VAL A 204 5.95 5.92 5.21
N LEU A 205 5.82 6.30 6.49
CA LEU A 205 6.14 5.43 7.63
C LEU A 205 5.25 4.19 7.70
N VAL A 206 3.97 4.30 7.32
CA VAL A 206 3.07 3.13 7.29
C VAL A 206 3.55 2.09 6.28
N LEU A 207 3.96 2.50 5.07
CA LEU A 207 4.44 1.59 4.03
C LEU A 207 5.78 0.93 4.39
N GLN A 208 6.64 1.65 5.11
CA GLN A 208 7.95 1.17 5.54
C GLN A 208 7.86 0.04 6.58
N ARG A 209 6.74 -0.06 7.31
CA ARG A 209 6.52 -1.09 8.34
C ARG A 209 5.65 -2.25 7.90
N CYS A 210 5.12 -2.21 6.68
CA CYS A 210 4.34 -3.31 6.12
C CYS A 210 5.24 -4.48 5.71
N GLY A 211 4.96 -5.66 6.24
CA GLY A 211 5.64 -6.93 5.96
C GLY A 211 5.09 -7.66 4.73
N MET A 212 4.51 -6.93 3.78
CA MET A 212 3.90 -7.42 2.53
C MET A 212 3.96 -6.31 1.45
N PRO A 213 3.62 -6.58 0.18
CA PRO A 213 3.51 -5.51 -0.82
C PRO A 213 2.49 -4.45 -0.38
N ALA A 214 2.95 -3.20 -0.33
CA ALA A 214 2.21 -2.09 0.26
C ALA A 214 2.27 -0.86 -0.63
N VAL A 215 1.11 -0.26 -0.86
CA VAL A 215 0.94 0.95 -1.68
C VAL A 215 0.09 1.98 -0.95
N LEU A 216 0.37 3.25 -1.18
CA LEU A 216 -0.53 4.35 -0.86
C LEU A 216 -0.95 5.00 -2.17
N THR A 217 -2.25 5.01 -2.48
CA THR A 217 -2.77 5.60 -3.71
C THR A 217 -3.40 6.95 -3.42
N GLU A 218 -2.90 7.96 -4.12
CA GLU A 218 -3.41 9.32 -4.11
C GLU A 218 -4.45 9.45 -5.22
N VAL A 219 -5.72 9.40 -4.85
CA VAL A 219 -6.82 9.21 -5.82
C VAL A 219 -7.19 10.48 -6.60
N GLY A 220 -6.63 11.61 -6.21
CA GLY A 220 -6.78 12.92 -6.83
C GLY A 220 -6.25 14.02 -5.93
N PHE A 221 -6.18 15.26 -6.43
CA PHE A 221 -5.73 16.41 -5.64
C PHE A 221 -6.93 17.15 -5.02
N ILE A 222 -7.19 16.97 -3.72
CA ILE A 222 -8.30 17.63 -3.02
C ILE A 222 -8.18 19.17 -3.04
N SER A 223 -6.96 19.70 -3.23
CA SER A 223 -6.71 21.14 -3.38
C SER A 223 -7.20 21.71 -4.71
N ASN A 224 -7.43 20.87 -5.72
CA ASN A 224 -7.94 21.24 -7.02
C ASN A 224 -9.45 21.08 -7.05
N THR A 225 -10.19 22.15 -7.35
CA THR A 225 -11.66 22.16 -7.23
C THR A 225 -12.36 21.15 -8.15
N GLU A 226 -11.84 20.89 -9.35
CA GLU A 226 -12.45 19.92 -10.28
C GLU A 226 -12.17 18.49 -9.83
N GLU A 227 -10.95 18.22 -9.35
CA GLU A 227 -10.61 16.95 -8.72
C GLU A 227 -11.44 16.73 -7.44
N GLU A 228 -11.60 17.75 -6.60
CA GLU A 228 -12.38 17.70 -5.36
C GLU A 228 -13.84 17.31 -5.64
N LYS A 229 -14.47 17.90 -6.67
CA LYS A 229 -15.80 17.52 -7.13
C LYS A 229 -15.84 16.06 -7.58
N TYR A 230 -14.88 15.64 -8.40
CA TYR A 230 -14.82 14.29 -8.95
C TYR A 230 -14.67 13.23 -7.84
N ILE A 231 -13.67 13.37 -6.96
CA ILE A 231 -13.38 12.38 -5.90
C ILE A 231 -14.46 12.35 -4.79
N ASN A 232 -15.26 13.42 -4.66
CA ASN A 232 -16.43 13.43 -3.77
C ASN A 232 -17.68 12.84 -4.43
N SER A 233 -17.75 12.78 -5.76
CA SER A 233 -18.92 12.29 -6.49
C SER A 233 -19.08 10.77 -6.33
N GLN A 234 -20.32 10.30 -6.34
CA GLN A 234 -20.63 8.87 -6.30
C GLN A 234 -19.99 8.13 -7.49
N ASN A 235 -20.05 8.72 -8.69
CA ASN A 235 -19.48 8.13 -9.90
C ASN A 235 -17.95 8.04 -9.80
N GLY A 236 -17.27 9.14 -9.46
CA GLY A 236 -15.82 9.16 -9.33
C GLY A 236 -15.31 8.21 -8.25
N GLN A 237 -16.01 8.06 -7.12
CA GLN A 237 -15.63 7.08 -6.10
C GLN A 237 -15.82 5.64 -6.55
N ASN A 238 -16.88 5.33 -7.32
CA ASN A 238 -17.11 4.01 -7.88
C ASN A 238 -16.07 3.66 -8.96
N GLU A 239 -15.73 4.63 -9.80
CA GLU A 239 -14.63 4.54 -10.76
C GLU A 239 -13.32 4.26 -10.01
N ILE A 240 -12.89 5.11 -9.09
CA ILE A 240 -11.64 4.92 -8.34
C ILE A 240 -11.58 3.53 -7.68
N ALA A 241 -12.65 3.07 -7.03
CA ALA A 241 -12.72 1.75 -6.40
C ALA A 241 -12.60 0.61 -7.43
N SER A 242 -13.34 0.70 -8.55
CA SER A 242 -13.25 -0.26 -9.65
C SER A 242 -11.84 -0.31 -10.27
N SER A 243 -11.13 0.81 -10.32
CA SER A 243 -9.76 0.89 -10.85
C SER A 243 -8.79 0.10 -9.98
N ILE A 244 -8.92 0.25 -8.66
CA ILE A 244 -8.09 -0.48 -7.70
C ILE A 244 -8.44 -1.98 -7.74
N LEU A 245 -9.73 -2.35 -7.83
CA LEU A 245 -10.16 -3.75 -7.96
C LEU A 245 -9.56 -4.42 -9.20
N GLU A 246 -9.62 -3.77 -10.36
CA GLU A 246 -9.05 -4.31 -11.60
C GLU A 246 -7.53 -4.52 -11.50
N ALA A 247 -6.84 -3.60 -10.85
CA ALA A 247 -5.43 -3.75 -10.55
C ALA A 247 -5.15 -4.94 -9.62
N ILE A 248 -5.99 -5.17 -8.60
CA ILE A 248 -5.90 -6.33 -7.70
C ILE A 248 -6.10 -7.63 -8.49
N LYS A 249 -7.16 -7.73 -9.31
CA LYS A 249 -7.44 -8.90 -10.16
C LYS A 249 -6.27 -9.21 -11.08
N THR A 250 -5.74 -8.20 -11.76
CA THR A 250 -4.58 -8.34 -12.66
C THR A 250 -3.34 -8.76 -11.88
N TYR A 251 -3.09 -8.16 -10.71
CA TYR A 251 -1.94 -8.51 -9.87
C TYR A 251 -2.01 -9.94 -9.36
N LYS A 252 -3.17 -10.37 -8.84
CA LYS A 252 -3.46 -11.74 -8.42
C LYS A 252 -3.16 -12.71 -9.56
N LYS A 253 -3.72 -12.47 -10.75
CA LYS A 253 -3.47 -13.29 -11.94
C LYS A 253 -1.97 -13.40 -12.25
N ASN A 254 -1.24 -12.29 -12.19
CA ASN A 254 0.19 -12.28 -12.53
C ASN A 254 1.07 -13.05 -11.53
N ILE A 255 0.68 -13.18 -10.27
CA ILE A 255 1.51 -13.83 -9.24
C ILE A 255 1.05 -15.25 -8.89
N GLU A 256 -0.20 -15.60 -9.17
CA GLU A 256 -0.75 -16.93 -8.90
C GLU A 256 -0.61 -17.88 -10.09
N VAL A 257 -0.33 -17.36 -11.28
CA VAL A 257 -0.01 -18.17 -12.46
C VAL A 257 1.36 -18.82 -12.27
N LYS A 258 1.36 -20.16 -12.35
CA LYS A 258 2.55 -21.03 -12.36
C LYS A 258 3.20 -21.07 -13.73
#